data_AF-C6SZF3-F1
#
_entry.id   AF-C6SZF3-F1
#
_cell.length_a   1.000
_cell.length_b   1.000
_cell.length_c   1.000
_cell.angle_alpha   90.00
_cell.angle_beta   90.00
_cell.angle_gamma   90.00
#
_symmetry.space_group_name_H-M   'P 1'
#
loop_
_entity.id
_entity.type
_entity.pdbx_description
1 polymer ?
#
loop_
_entity_poly.entity_id
_entity_poly.type
_entity_poly.pdbx_seq_one_letter_code
_entity_poly.pdbx_strand_id
1 'polypeptide(L)'
;MGREKETTKVAYTVEQLVAFNPYNPDILPDLENYVNDQVSSQTYSLDANLCLLHLYQFEPEKMSSQIVARILVKALMAMPAPDFSLCLFLIPERVQMEEQFKTLIVLSHYLETGRFRQFWDEAAKSRHIVEAVPGFEQAIQGYAIHVLSLTYQRIPRTVLAEAINIEGLSLDKFIEHQVANSGWVVEKSQRQGSTRCPP
;
A
#
# COMPACT_ATOMS: atom_id res chain seq x y z
N MET A 1 19.09 46.55 -26.39
CA MET A 1 19.45 45.12 -26.49
C MET A 1 19.16 44.49 -25.14
N GLY A 2 18.02 43.81 -25.04
CA GLY A 2 17.55 43.20 -23.80
C GLY A 2 18.42 42.02 -23.42
N ARG A 3 18.87 41.97 -22.16
CA ARG A 3 19.50 40.79 -21.59
C ARG A 3 18.41 39.74 -21.43
N GLU A 4 18.47 38.71 -22.26
CA GLU A 4 17.74 37.47 -22.06
C GLU A 4 18.16 36.91 -20.69
N LYS A 5 17.21 36.86 -19.76
CA LYS A 5 17.37 36.11 -18.52
C LYS A 5 17.24 34.65 -18.91
N GLU A 6 18.37 33.96 -19.06
CA GLU A 6 18.42 32.50 -19.04
C GLU A 6 17.80 32.04 -17.73
N THR A 7 16.54 31.63 -17.76
CA THR A 7 15.92 30.86 -16.68
C THR A 7 16.54 29.48 -16.71
N THR A 8 17.62 29.30 -15.96
CA THR A 8 18.16 28.00 -15.58
C THR A 8 17.03 27.22 -14.90
N LYS A 9 16.38 26.31 -15.62
CA LYS A 9 15.45 25.33 -15.03
C LYS A 9 16.29 24.39 -14.18
N VAL A 10 16.52 24.77 -12.93
CA VAL A 10 17.03 23.86 -11.92
C VAL A 10 15.97 22.76 -11.77
N ALA A 11 16.33 21.52 -12.08
CA ALA A 11 15.45 20.37 -11.88
C ALA A 11 15.34 20.14 -10.37
N TYR A 12 14.30 20.70 -9.76
CA TYR A 12 13.98 20.44 -8.36
C TYR A 12 13.37 19.05 -8.23
N THR A 13 13.66 18.35 -7.13
CA THR A 13 12.93 17.11 -6.82
C THR A 13 11.48 17.46 -6.47
N VAL A 14 10.55 16.53 -6.70
CA VAL A 14 9.12 16.75 -6.43
C VAL A 14 8.89 17.09 -4.95
N GLU A 15 9.65 16.47 -4.04
CA GLU A 15 9.67 16.80 -2.61
C GLU A 15 10.08 18.26 -2.33
N GLN A 16 11.06 18.79 -3.08
CA GLN A 16 11.45 20.20 -2.98
C GLN A 16 10.38 21.14 -3.54
N LEU A 17 9.70 20.74 -4.61
CA LEU A 17 8.58 21.52 -5.17
C LEU A 17 7.41 21.60 -4.20
N VAL A 18 7.07 20.48 -3.56
CA VAL A 18 6.05 20.43 -2.49
C VAL A 18 6.45 21.29 -1.31
N ALA A 19 7.72 21.28 -0.90
CA ALA A 19 8.21 22.11 0.21
C ALA A 19 8.25 23.61 -0.13
N PHE A 20 8.52 23.98 -1.38
CA PHE A 20 8.68 25.37 -1.80
C PHE A 20 7.34 26.05 -2.11
N ASN A 21 6.40 25.35 -2.75
CA ASN A 21 5.07 25.89 -3.04
C ASN A 21 4.01 24.78 -3.21
N PRO A 22 3.44 24.27 -2.11
CA PRO A 22 2.53 23.12 -2.13
C PRO A 22 1.18 23.38 -2.82
N TYR A 23 0.81 24.64 -3.06
CA TYR A 23 -0.47 25.02 -3.67
C TYR A 23 -0.35 25.44 -5.14
N ASN A 24 0.81 25.25 -5.77
CA ASN A 24 0.97 25.60 -7.18
C ASN A 24 0.24 24.58 -8.07
N PRO A 25 -0.78 24.96 -8.86
CA PRO A 25 -1.42 24.02 -9.78
C PRO A 25 -0.49 23.52 -10.88
N ASP A 26 0.59 24.23 -11.19
CA ASP A 26 1.55 23.85 -12.23
C ASP A 26 2.38 22.62 -11.86
N ILE A 27 2.49 22.26 -10.57
CA ILE A 27 3.23 21.06 -10.13
C ILE A 27 2.40 19.77 -10.22
N LEU A 28 1.11 19.86 -10.55
CA LEU A 28 0.20 18.72 -10.62
C LEU A 28 0.68 17.63 -11.60
N PRO A 29 1.10 17.94 -12.85
CA PRO A 29 1.61 16.91 -13.76
C PRO A 29 2.90 16.25 -13.25
N ASP A 30 3.77 17.00 -12.56
CA ASP A 30 5.00 16.47 -11.98
C ASP A 30 4.68 15.51 -10.82
N LEU A 31 3.69 15.83 -10.00
CA LEU A 31 3.21 14.97 -8.92
C LEU A 31 2.55 13.69 -9.44
N GLU A 32 1.73 13.77 -10.50
CA GLU A 32 1.14 12.59 -11.13
C GLU A 32 2.21 11.65 -11.68
N ASN A 33 3.22 12.20 -12.36
CA ASN A 33 4.36 11.44 -12.84
C ASN A 33 5.15 10.82 -11.69
N TYR A 34 5.33 11.55 -10.60
CA TYR A 34 5.99 11.03 -9.40
C TYR A 34 5.25 9.87 -8.75
N VAL A 35 3.91 9.85 -8.77
CA VAL A 35 3.14 8.67 -8.34
C VAL A 35 3.43 7.46 -9.25
N ASN A 36 3.54 7.67 -10.55
CA ASN A 36 3.88 6.59 -11.48
C ASN A 36 5.31 6.08 -11.26
N ASP A 37 6.24 6.99 -10.98
CA ASP A 37 7.62 6.66 -10.63
C ASP A 37 7.71 5.91 -9.30
N GLN A 38 6.88 6.27 -8.31
CA GLN A 38 6.74 5.51 -7.07
C GLN A 38 6.27 4.08 -7.31
N VAL A 39 5.34 3.88 -8.26
CA VAL A 39 4.86 2.54 -8.62
C VAL A 39 5.96 1.73 -9.32
N SER A 40 6.68 2.32 -10.28
CA SER A 40 7.73 1.63 -11.04
C SER A 40 9.00 1.36 -10.22
N SER A 41 9.39 2.32 -9.37
CA SER A 41 10.60 2.25 -8.54
C SER A 41 10.36 1.63 -7.17
N GLN A 42 9.11 1.23 -6.87
CA GLN A 42 8.69 0.68 -5.58
C GLN A 42 9.02 1.58 -4.37
N THR A 43 9.12 2.90 -4.56
CA THR A 43 9.31 3.90 -3.50
C THR A 43 7.97 4.44 -3.00
N TYR A 44 7.93 5.05 -1.81
CA TYR A 44 6.69 5.57 -1.24
C TYR A 44 6.93 6.90 -0.54
N SER A 45 6.11 7.91 -0.87
CA SER A 45 6.13 9.22 -0.23
C SER A 45 4.70 9.69 0.02
N LEU A 46 4.27 9.60 1.28
CA LEU A 46 2.92 10.02 1.71
C LEU A 46 2.71 11.52 1.48
N ASP A 47 3.69 12.36 1.83
CA ASP A 47 3.56 13.82 1.75
C ASP A 47 3.27 14.30 0.32
N ALA A 48 3.97 13.73 -0.67
CA ALA A 48 3.72 14.03 -2.08
C ALA A 48 2.31 13.56 -2.52
N ASN A 49 1.89 12.39 -2.06
CA ASN A 49 0.57 11.84 -2.37
C ASN A 49 -0.56 12.68 -1.76
N LEU A 50 -0.42 13.11 -0.50
CA LEU A 50 -1.39 14.00 0.16
C LEU A 50 -1.43 15.36 -0.50
N CYS A 51 -0.28 15.92 -0.89
CA CYS A 51 -0.21 17.18 -1.63
C CYS A 51 -0.99 17.09 -2.96
N LEU A 52 -0.80 16.03 -3.73
CA LEU A 52 -1.54 15.80 -4.98
C LEU A 52 -3.04 15.67 -4.75
N LEU A 53 -3.46 14.85 -3.77
CA LEU A 53 -4.88 14.70 -3.43
C LEU A 53 -5.50 16.03 -2.98
N HIS A 54 -4.76 16.83 -2.22
CA HIS A 54 -5.20 18.15 -1.77
C HIS A 54 -5.31 19.14 -2.94
N LEU A 55 -4.38 19.12 -3.91
CA LEU A 55 -4.47 19.92 -5.14
C LEU A 55 -5.70 19.54 -5.99
N TYR A 56 -6.02 18.24 -6.10
CA TYR A 56 -7.22 17.82 -6.80
C TYR A 56 -8.53 18.30 -6.15
N GLN A 57 -8.53 18.68 -4.87
CA GLN A 57 -9.71 19.30 -4.26
C GLN A 57 -9.99 20.71 -4.81
N PHE A 58 -8.95 21.45 -5.18
CA PHE A 58 -9.08 22.77 -5.80
C PHE A 58 -9.37 22.66 -7.30
N GLU A 59 -8.85 21.63 -7.96
CA GLU A 59 -9.04 21.39 -9.40
C GLU A 59 -9.67 20.01 -9.68
N PRO A 60 -10.97 19.84 -9.37
CA PRO A 60 -11.65 18.56 -9.51
C PRO A 60 -11.71 18.04 -10.95
N GLU A 61 -11.64 18.92 -11.94
CA GLU A 61 -11.67 18.56 -13.37
C GLU A 61 -10.38 17.87 -13.84
N LYS A 62 -9.27 18.10 -13.13
CA LYS A 62 -7.97 17.47 -13.43
C LYS A 62 -7.76 16.16 -12.68
N MET A 63 -8.68 15.77 -11.79
CA MET A 63 -8.52 14.58 -10.97
C MET A 63 -8.53 13.30 -11.82
N SER A 64 -7.42 12.56 -11.80
CA SER A 64 -7.31 11.26 -12.44
C SER A 64 -7.66 10.12 -11.48
N SER A 65 -8.77 9.42 -11.72
CA SER A 65 -9.18 8.27 -10.90
C SER A 65 -8.10 7.17 -10.87
N GLN A 66 -7.34 6.99 -11.95
CA GLN A 66 -6.25 6.01 -12.01
C GLN A 66 -5.11 6.34 -11.05
N ILE A 67 -4.73 7.62 -10.96
CA ILE A 67 -3.68 8.07 -10.04
C ILE A 67 -4.15 7.95 -8.59
N VAL A 68 -5.39 8.35 -8.30
CA VAL A 68 -5.99 8.19 -6.97
C VAL A 68 -6.04 6.72 -6.55
N ALA A 69 -6.42 5.80 -7.45
CA ALA A 69 -6.40 4.37 -7.16
C ALA A 69 -4.99 3.87 -6.84
N ARG A 70 -3.96 4.28 -7.61
CA ARG A 70 -2.56 3.94 -7.32
C ARG A 70 -2.11 4.42 -5.95
N ILE A 71 -2.44 5.66 -5.57
CA ILE A 71 -2.13 6.23 -4.25
C ILE A 71 -2.75 5.37 -3.14
N LEU A 72 -4.04 5.03 -3.26
CA LEU A 72 -4.74 4.22 -2.26
C LEU A 72 -4.17 2.80 -2.17
N VAL A 73 -3.82 2.17 -3.29
CA VAL A 73 -3.17 0.85 -3.29
C VAL A 73 -1.79 0.95 -2.61
N LYS A 74 -0.99 1.98 -2.90
CA LYS A 74 0.30 2.19 -2.20
C LYS A 74 0.10 2.44 -0.70
N ALA A 75 -0.94 3.16 -0.31
CA ALA A 75 -1.27 3.38 1.09
C ALA A 75 -1.70 2.09 1.81
N LEU A 76 -2.44 1.18 1.15
CA LEU A 76 -2.72 -0.16 1.68
C LEU A 76 -1.44 -0.97 1.91
N MET A 77 -0.46 -0.83 1.01
CA MET A 77 0.85 -1.51 1.14
C MET A 77 1.71 -0.94 2.28
N ALA A 78 1.42 0.28 2.76
CA ALA A 78 2.14 0.94 3.84
C ALA A 78 1.56 0.66 5.24
N MET A 79 0.55 -0.21 5.34
CA MET A 79 -0.01 -0.68 6.61
C MET A 79 1.12 -1.23 7.51
N PRO A 80 1.11 -0.95 8.84
CA PRO A 80 0.00 -0.48 9.67
C PRO A 80 -0.22 1.04 9.72
N ALA A 81 0.50 1.85 8.93
CA ALA A 81 0.32 3.30 8.95
C ALA A 81 -1.13 3.69 8.53
N PRO A 82 -1.74 4.73 9.13
CA PRO A 82 -3.12 5.14 8.86
C PRO A 82 -3.30 5.87 7.50
N ASP A 83 -2.33 5.72 6.60
CA ASP A 83 -2.18 6.48 5.36
C ASP A 83 -3.38 6.32 4.43
N PHE A 84 -3.98 5.13 4.40
CA PHE A 84 -5.17 4.87 3.59
C PHE A 84 -6.34 5.76 4.00
N SER A 85 -6.62 5.83 5.31
CA SER A 85 -7.68 6.68 5.85
C SER A 85 -7.41 8.16 5.59
N LEU A 86 -6.16 8.61 5.77
CA LEU A 86 -5.76 9.99 5.48
C LEU A 86 -6.00 10.36 4.02
N CYS A 87 -5.58 9.51 3.08
CA CYS A 87 -5.83 9.70 1.66
C CYS A 87 -7.34 9.70 1.35
N LEU A 88 -8.11 8.80 1.95
CA LEU A 88 -9.55 8.68 1.71
C LEU A 88 -10.31 9.96 2.11
N PHE A 89 -9.95 10.59 3.24
CA PHE A 89 -10.55 11.85 3.67
C PHE A 89 -10.34 13.01 2.69
N LEU A 90 -9.30 12.93 1.84
CA LEU A 90 -9.06 13.95 0.84
C LEU A 90 -9.80 13.70 -0.48
N ILE A 91 -10.39 12.52 -0.68
CA ILE A 91 -11.08 12.15 -1.91
C ILE A 91 -12.57 12.52 -1.79
N PRO A 92 -13.17 13.23 -2.77
CA PRO A 92 -14.58 13.55 -2.76
C PRO A 92 -15.49 12.32 -2.72
N GLU A 93 -16.59 12.38 -1.97
CA GLU A 93 -17.54 11.25 -1.80
C GLU A 93 -18.05 10.69 -3.14
N ARG A 94 -18.30 11.55 -4.14
CA ARG A 94 -18.71 11.12 -5.48
C ARG A 94 -17.74 10.13 -6.13
N VAL A 95 -16.44 10.32 -5.90
CA VAL A 95 -15.36 9.47 -6.44
C VAL A 95 -15.28 8.21 -5.60
N GLN A 96 -15.37 8.32 -4.27
CA GLN A 96 -15.41 7.14 -3.37
C GLN A 96 -16.56 6.18 -3.70
N MET A 97 -17.64 6.68 -4.31
CA MET A 97 -18.80 5.89 -4.71
C MET A 97 -18.60 5.04 -5.97
N GLU A 98 -17.51 5.23 -6.73
CA GLU A 98 -17.18 4.35 -7.85
C GLU A 98 -16.78 2.96 -7.34
N GLU A 99 -17.04 1.93 -8.15
CA GLU A 99 -16.85 0.53 -7.78
C GLU A 99 -15.41 0.23 -7.35
N GLN A 100 -14.42 0.76 -8.09
CA GLN A 100 -13.01 0.56 -7.79
C GLN A 100 -12.60 1.05 -6.38
N PHE A 101 -13.14 2.20 -5.95
CA PHE A 101 -12.82 2.79 -4.66
C PHE A 101 -13.60 2.11 -3.54
N LYS A 102 -14.86 1.72 -3.77
CA LYS A 102 -15.62 0.89 -2.83
C LYS A 102 -14.88 -0.42 -2.52
N THR A 103 -14.35 -1.09 -3.53
CA THR A 103 -13.56 -2.30 -3.33
C THR A 103 -12.32 -2.02 -2.49
N LEU A 104 -11.56 -0.96 -2.78
CA LEU A 104 -10.37 -0.60 -2.00
C LEU A 104 -10.71 -0.28 -0.53
N ILE A 105 -11.82 0.39 -0.26
CA ILE A 105 -12.30 0.67 1.10
C ILE A 105 -12.65 -0.63 1.83
N VAL A 106 -13.34 -1.55 1.17
CA VAL A 106 -13.66 -2.88 1.74
C VAL A 106 -12.38 -3.68 2.04
N LEU A 107 -11.40 -3.64 1.13
CA LEU A 107 -10.10 -4.28 1.32
C LEU A 107 -9.35 -3.69 2.54
N SER A 108 -9.29 -2.36 2.65
CA SER A 108 -8.75 -1.67 3.84
C SER A 108 -9.41 -2.17 5.12
N HIS A 109 -10.74 -2.21 5.14
CA HIS A 109 -11.49 -2.64 6.31
C HIS A 109 -11.19 -4.08 6.73
N TYR A 110 -11.02 -5.00 5.77
CA TYR A 110 -10.64 -6.37 6.08
C TYR A 110 -9.23 -6.46 6.67
N LEU A 111 -8.27 -5.66 6.19
CA LEU A 111 -6.91 -5.61 6.73
C LEU A 111 -6.87 -5.02 8.15
N GLU A 112 -7.62 -3.94 8.40
CA GLU A 112 -7.73 -3.34 9.73
C GLU A 112 -8.41 -4.27 10.75
N THR A 113 -9.38 -5.07 10.30
CA THR A 113 -10.09 -6.04 11.15
C THR A 113 -9.41 -7.42 11.21
N GLY A 114 -8.26 -7.60 10.55
CA GLY A 114 -7.51 -8.87 10.54
C GLY A 114 -8.21 -10.02 9.80
N ARG A 115 -9.18 -9.72 8.93
CA ARG A 115 -9.96 -10.71 8.17
C ARG A 115 -9.29 -11.04 6.84
N PHE A 116 -8.10 -11.60 6.91
CA PHE A 116 -7.24 -11.86 5.75
C PHE A 116 -7.87 -12.80 4.71
N ARG A 117 -8.59 -13.84 5.13
CA ARG A 117 -9.26 -14.75 4.18
C ARG A 117 -10.26 -14.01 3.27
N GLN A 118 -11.11 -13.18 3.89
CA GLN A 118 -12.10 -12.38 3.16
C GLN A 118 -11.42 -11.31 2.29
N PHE A 119 -10.31 -10.74 2.77
CA PHE A 119 -9.48 -9.85 1.97
C PHE A 119 -9.00 -10.52 0.68
N TRP A 120 -8.43 -11.73 0.76
CA TRP A 120 -7.89 -12.43 -0.41
C TRP A 120 -9.00 -12.85 -1.39
N ASP A 121 -10.15 -13.30 -0.89
CA ASP A 121 -11.31 -13.63 -1.71
C ASP A 121 -11.82 -12.40 -2.49
N GLU A 122 -11.85 -11.23 -1.84
CA GLU A 122 -12.29 -9.98 -2.47
C GLU A 122 -11.24 -9.41 -3.44
N ALA A 123 -9.96 -9.44 -3.05
CA ALA A 123 -8.84 -9.02 -3.89
C ALA A 123 -8.74 -9.85 -5.17
N ALA A 124 -9.06 -11.16 -5.09
CA ALA A 124 -9.08 -12.04 -6.25
C ALA A 124 -10.15 -11.67 -7.30
N LYS A 125 -11.27 -11.03 -6.90
CA LYS A 125 -12.29 -10.54 -7.82
C LYS A 125 -11.85 -9.28 -8.55
N SER A 126 -11.00 -8.47 -7.91
CA SER A 126 -10.58 -7.16 -8.40
C SER A 126 -9.07 -7.07 -8.67
N ARG A 127 -8.49 -8.15 -9.21
CA ARG A 127 -7.05 -8.25 -9.54
C ARG A 127 -6.52 -7.09 -10.36
N HIS A 128 -7.28 -6.61 -11.33
CA HIS A 128 -6.88 -5.51 -12.20
C HIS A 128 -6.58 -4.20 -11.46
N ILE A 129 -7.15 -3.98 -10.27
CA ILE A 129 -6.92 -2.79 -9.44
C ILE A 129 -5.68 -2.99 -8.58
N VAL A 130 -5.55 -4.14 -7.94
CA VAL A 130 -4.49 -4.42 -6.96
C VAL A 130 -3.16 -4.80 -7.61
N GLU A 131 -3.18 -5.53 -8.75
CA GLU A 131 -1.99 -5.92 -9.51
C GLU A 131 -1.42 -4.76 -10.35
N ALA A 132 -2.10 -3.62 -10.39
CA ALA A 132 -1.59 -2.42 -11.05
C ALA A 132 -0.33 -1.86 -10.35
N VAL A 133 -0.08 -2.24 -9.09
CA VAL A 133 1.11 -1.86 -8.32
C VAL A 133 1.95 -3.11 -8.02
N PRO A 134 3.22 -3.16 -8.46
CA PRO A 134 4.06 -4.33 -8.26
C PRO A 134 4.44 -4.47 -6.78
N GLY A 135 4.40 -5.70 -6.26
CA GLY A 135 4.75 -5.99 -4.87
C GLY A 135 3.58 -5.93 -3.88
N PHE A 136 2.35 -5.71 -4.36
CA PHE A 136 1.16 -5.59 -3.52
C PHE A 136 0.98 -6.80 -2.60
N GLU A 137 0.99 -8.02 -3.17
CA GLU A 137 0.76 -9.25 -2.42
C GLU A 137 1.81 -9.43 -1.31
N GLN A 138 3.08 -9.19 -1.61
CA GLN A 138 4.19 -9.31 -0.66
C GLN A 138 4.07 -8.30 0.49
N ALA A 139 3.66 -7.07 0.20
CA ALA A 139 3.44 -6.05 1.21
C ALA A 139 2.31 -6.45 2.17
N ILE A 140 1.20 -6.95 1.65
CA ILE A 140 0.07 -7.41 2.46
C ILE A 140 0.44 -8.66 3.27
N GLN A 141 1.15 -9.61 2.69
CA GLN A 141 1.68 -10.77 3.41
C GLN A 141 2.61 -10.34 4.55
N GLY A 142 3.49 -9.36 4.31
CA GLY A 142 4.36 -8.78 5.33
C GLY A 142 3.57 -8.15 6.49
N TYR A 143 2.53 -7.37 6.18
CA TYR A 143 1.63 -6.81 7.17
C TYR A 143 0.89 -7.90 7.96
N ALA A 144 0.33 -8.92 7.29
CA ALA A 144 -0.37 -10.02 7.94
C ALA A 144 0.54 -10.77 8.93
N ILE A 145 1.78 -11.01 8.54
CA ILE A 145 2.79 -11.64 9.40
C ILE A 145 3.11 -10.78 10.60
N HIS A 146 3.29 -9.47 10.39
CA HIS A 146 3.53 -8.52 11.47
C HIS A 146 2.38 -8.51 12.49
N VAL A 147 1.12 -8.47 12.02
CA VAL A 147 -0.05 -8.54 12.90
C VAL A 147 -0.11 -9.86 13.67
N LEU A 148 0.14 -10.99 12.98
CA LEU A 148 0.14 -12.30 13.61
C LEU A 148 1.28 -12.45 14.65
N SER A 149 2.47 -11.92 14.38
CA SER A 149 3.59 -11.98 15.34
C SER A 149 3.32 -11.17 16.60
N LEU A 150 2.56 -10.06 16.49
CA LEU A 150 2.15 -9.26 17.65
C LEU A 150 1.05 -9.92 18.47
N THR A 151 0.15 -10.68 17.83
CA THR A 151 -1.08 -11.20 18.46
C THR A 151 -0.97 -12.65 18.91
N TYR A 152 -0.08 -13.44 18.32
CA TYR A 152 0.09 -14.86 18.63
C TYR A 152 1.49 -15.15 19.15
N GLN A 153 1.55 -15.78 20.32
CA GLN A 153 2.78 -16.45 20.75
C GLN A 153 3.03 -17.68 19.90
N ARG A 154 1.98 -18.46 19.57
CA ARG A 154 2.05 -19.65 18.71
C ARG A 154 0.96 -19.61 17.65
N ILE A 155 1.34 -19.66 16.37
CA ILE A 155 0.44 -19.56 15.23
C ILE A 155 0.15 -20.96 14.68
N PRO A 156 -1.13 -21.38 14.59
CA PRO A 156 -1.50 -22.60 13.88
C PRO A 156 -1.19 -22.46 12.38
N ARG A 157 -0.67 -23.53 11.76
CA ARG A 157 -0.31 -23.53 10.33
C ARG A 157 -1.48 -23.12 9.42
N THR A 158 -2.71 -23.52 9.78
CA THR A 158 -3.92 -23.18 9.02
C THR A 158 -4.17 -21.67 9.02
N VAL A 159 -4.05 -21.01 10.18
CA VAL A 159 -4.24 -19.56 10.32
C VAL A 159 -3.17 -18.81 9.53
N LEU A 160 -1.92 -19.26 9.59
CA LEU A 160 -0.83 -18.67 8.80
C LEU A 160 -1.11 -18.79 7.30
N ALA A 161 -1.49 -19.98 6.84
CA ALA A 161 -1.79 -20.26 5.43
C ALA A 161 -2.90 -19.34 4.89
N GLU A 162 -3.99 -19.20 5.67
CA GLU A 162 -5.11 -18.33 5.33
C GLU A 162 -4.71 -16.84 5.33
N ALA A 163 -3.83 -16.44 6.24
CA ALA A 163 -3.41 -15.05 6.36
C ALA A 163 -2.51 -14.59 5.21
N ILE A 164 -1.58 -15.45 4.78
CA ILE A 164 -0.64 -15.13 3.69
C ILE A 164 -1.14 -15.62 2.32
N ASN A 165 -2.25 -16.34 2.26
CA ASN A 165 -2.81 -16.96 1.06
C ASN A 165 -1.84 -17.90 0.33
N ILE A 166 -1.04 -18.66 1.09
CA ILE A 166 -0.08 -19.62 0.55
C ILE A 166 -0.35 -20.99 1.16
N GLU A 167 -0.44 -22.01 0.30
CA GLU A 167 -0.70 -23.39 0.71
C GLU A 167 0.37 -24.38 0.21
N GLY A 168 0.34 -25.59 0.76
CA GLY A 168 1.17 -26.71 0.32
C GLY A 168 2.68 -26.49 0.50
N LEU A 169 3.47 -26.92 -0.49
CA LEU A 169 4.93 -26.88 -0.46
C LEU A 169 5.50 -25.44 -0.43
N SER A 170 4.76 -24.47 -0.94
CA SER A 170 5.16 -23.06 -0.90
C SER A 170 5.11 -22.51 0.52
N LEU A 171 4.14 -22.95 1.33
CA LEU A 171 4.05 -22.59 2.73
C LEU A 171 5.20 -23.20 3.55
N ASP A 172 5.61 -24.43 3.23
CA ASP A 172 6.78 -25.06 3.87
C ASP A 172 8.05 -24.26 3.63
N LYS A 173 8.31 -23.90 2.36
CA LYS A 173 9.46 -23.06 1.98
C LYS A 173 9.41 -21.69 2.65
N PHE A 174 8.22 -21.11 2.76
CA PHE A 174 8.02 -19.83 3.44
C PHE A 174 8.38 -19.91 4.92
N ILE A 175 7.90 -20.96 5.61
CA ILE A 175 8.21 -21.19 7.03
C ILE A 175 9.72 -21.43 7.21
N GLU A 176 10.35 -22.23 6.35
CA GLU A 176 11.81 -22.46 6.40
C GLU A 176 12.60 -21.16 6.26
N HIS A 177 12.20 -20.28 5.34
CA HIS A 177 12.81 -18.96 5.18
C HIS A 177 12.63 -18.08 6.42
N GLN A 178 11.43 -18.07 7.03
CA GLN A 178 11.18 -17.31 8.27
C GLN A 178 11.92 -17.88 9.49
N VAL A 179 12.10 -19.21 9.56
CA VAL A 179 12.93 -19.85 10.60
C VAL A 179 14.39 -19.43 10.45
N ALA A 180 14.90 -19.36 9.23
CA ALA A 180 16.30 -18.98 8.95
C ALA A 180 16.58 -17.49 9.22
N ASN A 181 15.63 -16.61 8.86
CA ASN A 181 15.88 -15.17 8.80
C ASN A 181 15.18 -14.35 9.89
N SER A 182 14.11 -14.89 10.51
CA SER A 182 13.23 -14.14 11.41
C SER A 182 13.07 -14.81 12.77
N GLY A 183 13.86 -15.85 13.06
CA GLY A 183 13.92 -16.50 14.38
C GLY A 183 12.68 -17.32 14.75
N TRP A 184 11.86 -17.71 13.77
CA TRP A 184 10.67 -18.55 14.01
C TRP A 184 11.09 -19.95 14.44
N VAL A 185 10.32 -20.56 15.35
CA VAL A 185 10.55 -21.95 15.78
C VAL A 185 9.33 -22.81 15.47
N VAL A 186 9.57 -23.88 14.71
CA VAL A 186 8.53 -24.88 14.40
C VAL A 186 8.45 -25.88 15.55
N GLU A 187 7.45 -25.74 16.43
CA GLU A 187 7.17 -26.78 17.41
C GLU A 187 6.39 -27.91 16.73
N LYS A 188 7.05 -29.07 16.57
CA LYS A 188 6.38 -30.33 16.26
C LYS A 188 5.69 -30.81 17.52
N SER A 189 4.50 -30.28 17.81
CA SER A 189 3.65 -30.91 18.82
C SER A 189 3.28 -32.30 18.34
N GLN A 190 3.63 -33.30 19.15
CA GLN A 190 3.21 -34.68 18.96
C GLN A 190 1.68 -34.86 19.04
N ARG A 191 0.90 -33.78 19.25
CA ARG A 191 -0.51 -33.62 18.87
C ARG A 191 -0.80 -32.14 18.53
N GLN A 192 -0.91 -31.82 17.23
CA GLN A 192 -1.26 -30.48 16.65
C GLN A 192 -0.19 -29.38 16.82
N GLY A 193 0.58 -29.16 15.75
CA GLY A 193 1.69 -28.20 15.68
C GLY A 193 1.24 -26.74 15.62
N SER A 194 1.90 -25.92 16.43
CA SER A 194 1.76 -24.47 16.46
C SER A 194 3.15 -23.85 16.54
N THR A 195 3.51 -22.93 15.64
CA THR A 195 4.85 -22.35 15.54
C THR A 195 4.97 -21.06 16.35
N ARG A 196 6.05 -20.89 17.11
CA ARG A 196 6.23 -19.77 18.05
C ARG A 196 6.97 -18.59 17.38
N CYS A 197 6.47 -17.35 17.52
CA CYS A 197 7.17 -16.13 17.10
C CYS A 197 7.92 -15.49 18.30
N PRO A 198 9.13 -14.92 18.09
CA PRO A 198 9.83 -14.14 19.11
C PRO A 198 9.24 -12.72 19.25
N PRO A 199 9.52 -12.02 20.38
CA PRO A 199 9.02 -10.68 20.68
C PRO A 199 9.60 -9.59 19.76
#